data_AF-A0A1Q7DH86-F1
#
_entry.id   AF-A0A1Q7DH86-F1
#
_cell.length_a   1.000
_cell.length_b   1.000
_cell.length_c   1.000
_cell.angle_alpha   90.00
_cell.angle_beta   90.00
_cell.angle_gamma   90.00
#
_symmetry.space_group_name_H-M   'P 1'
#
loop_
_entity.id
_entity.type
_entity.pdbx_description
1 polymer ?
#
loop_
_entity_poly.entity_id
_entity_poly.type
_entity_poly.pdbx_seq_one_letter_code
_entity_poly.pdbx_strand_id
1 'polypeptide(L)'
;MRRVLWCWSIVAIGIGLVAVAGCVRAGEWTSRFLMEGDELVSSGRNPYFILEPGYQLVLEGGGTQLIITVLNETKIVDGVETRVVEERETKNGQLIEVARNYFAISRRTNDVFYFGEDVDMYKDGKVVNHDGSWLSGVNGGKFGLMMPGRPLVKASYYQEVVPEVAMDRATIVSTTETVKTPAGEFTNCLKMEETTPLQRLTEYKYYAPGIGMVSDGTMKLVRAGKVAAAKTGGER
;
A
#
# COMPACT_ATOMS: atom_id res chain seq x y z
N MET A 1 -46.36 34.54 -68.96
CA MET A 1 -46.75 33.33 -68.19
C MET A 1 -45.53 32.41 -68.09
N ARG A 2 -44.84 32.45 -66.96
CA ARG A 2 -43.71 31.57 -66.64
C ARG A 2 -43.65 31.47 -65.11
N ARG A 3 -43.89 30.27 -64.58
CA ARG A 3 -43.81 29.96 -63.15
C ARG A 3 -42.33 29.98 -62.74
N VAL A 4 -41.97 30.80 -61.77
CA VAL A 4 -40.63 30.81 -61.17
C VAL A 4 -40.77 30.23 -59.76
N LEU A 5 -40.18 29.04 -59.59
CA LEU A 5 -40.10 28.30 -58.34
C LEU A 5 -39.07 28.96 -57.42
N TRP A 6 -39.48 29.18 -56.18
CA TRP A 6 -38.62 29.53 -55.06
C TRP A 6 -37.59 28.41 -54.81
N CYS A 7 -36.30 28.75 -54.78
CA CYS A 7 -35.26 27.89 -54.25
C CYS A 7 -34.65 28.58 -53.03
N TRP A 8 -34.76 27.93 -51.88
CA TRP A 8 -34.21 28.39 -50.61
C TRP A 8 -32.69 28.34 -50.64
N SER A 9 -32.04 29.42 -50.22
CA SER A 9 -30.62 29.45 -49.90
C SER A 9 -30.36 28.60 -48.66
N ILE A 10 -29.78 27.41 -48.82
CA ILE A 10 -29.17 26.67 -47.71
C ILE A 10 -27.73 27.20 -47.57
N VAL A 11 -27.51 27.99 -46.52
CA VAL A 11 -26.16 28.31 -46.04
C VAL A 11 -25.62 27.05 -45.37
N ALA A 12 -24.64 26.41 -45.99
CA ALA A 12 -23.86 25.35 -45.37
C ALA A 12 -22.88 25.97 -44.36
N ILE A 13 -23.31 26.13 -43.10
CA ILE A 13 -22.39 26.31 -41.98
C ILE A 13 -21.98 24.91 -41.53
N GLY A 14 -20.80 24.48 -41.97
CA GLY A 14 -20.19 23.25 -41.50
C GLY A 14 -19.99 23.32 -39.99
N ILE A 15 -20.76 22.52 -39.25
CA ILE A 15 -20.46 22.20 -37.86
C ILE A 15 -19.20 21.33 -37.91
N GLY A 16 -18.07 21.96 -37.66
CA GLY A 16 -16.83 21.26 -37.33
C GLY A 16 -17.08 20.47 -36.07
N LEU A 17 -17.32 19.17 -36.22
CA LEU A 17 -17.20 18.19 -35.14
C LEU A 17 -15.73 18.17 -34.76
N VAL A 18 -15.34 19.05 -33.85
CA VAL A 18 -14.10 18.90 -33.09
C VAL A 18 -14.35 17.70 -32.18
N ALA A 19 -14.08 16.51 -32.70
CA ALA A 19 -13.86 15.35 -31.88
C ALA A 19 -12.60 15.64 -31.06
N VAL A 20 -12.78 16.17 -29.84
CA VAL A 20 -11.73 16.11 -28.83
C VAL A 20 -11.58 14.62 -28.52
N ALA A 21 -10.74 13.95 -29.29
CA ALA A 21 -10.17 12.68 -28.92
C ALA A 21 -9.34 12.96 -27.68
N GLY A 22 -9.98 12.89 -26.51
CA GLY A 22 -9.28 12.81 -25.25
C GLY A 22 -8.40 11.58 -25.33
N CYS A 23 -7.11 11.77 -25.50
CA CYS A 23 -6.14 10.75 -25.14
C CYS A 23 -6.40 10.43 -23.67
N VAL A 24 -7.10 9.32 -23.40
CA VAL A 24 -7.09 8.71 -22.08
C VAL A 24 -5.64 8.31 -21.86
N ARG A 25 -4.90 9.11 -21.09
CA ARG A 25 -3.55 8.74 -20.69
C ARG A 25 -3.67 7.47 -19.86
N ALA A 26 -2.97 6.42 -20.27
CA ALA A 26 -2.53 5.43 -19.29
C ALA A 26 -1.67 6.20 -18.27
N GLY A 27 -2.11 6.32 -17.01
CA GLY A 27 -1.30 6.96 -15.97
C GLY A 27 -1.99 7.86 -14.94
N GLU A 28 -3.26 7.66 -14.60
CA GLU A 28 -3.80 8.24 -13.36
C GLU A 28 -3.73 7.22 -12.23
N TRP A 29 -2.95 7.56 -11.20
CA TRP A 29 -2.85 6.79 -9.97
C TRP A 29 -4.13 6.98 -9.16
N THR A 30 -4.73 5.88 -8.70
CA THR A 30 -5.89 5.96 -7.81
C THR A 30 -5.46 6.54 -6.47
N SER A 31 -5.98 7.72 -6.12
CA SER A 31 -5.61 8.49 -4.91
C SER A 31 -6.78 8.73 -3.95
N ARG A 32 -7.97 8.24 -4.31
CA ARG A 32 -9.18 8.35 -3.50
C ARG A 32 -9.89 7.01 -3.51
N PHE A 33 -10.21 6.55 -2.32
CA PHE A 33 -10.91 5.29 -2.10
C PHE A 33 -12.19 5.64 -1.35
N LEU A 34 -13.33 5.40 -2.01
CA LEU A 34 -14.63 5.59 -1.37
C LEU A 34 -14.83 4.45 -0.37
N MET A 35 -15.18 4.79 0.86
CA MET A 35 -15.38 3.81 1.92
C MET A 35 -16.79 3.92 2.50
N GLU A 36 -17.36 2.77 2.81
CA GLU A 36 -18.53 2.64 3.68
C GLU A 36 -17.98 2.33 5.08
N GLY A 37 -18.22 3.24 6.04
CA GLY A 37 -17.49 3.25 7.33
C GLY A 37 -17.71 2.02 8.21
N ASP A 38 -18.76 1.23 7.97
CA ASP A 38 -19.08 0.00 8.70
C ASP A 38 -18.52 -1.28 8.05
N GLU A 39 -17.84 -1.19 6.91
CA GLU A 39 -17.29 -2.36 6.20
C GLU A 39 -15.86 -2.72 6.58
N LEU A 40 -15.14 -1.80 7.24
CA LEU A 40 -13.74 -1.99 7.62
C LEU A 40 -13.60 -2.66 8.98
N VAL A 41 -12.62 -3.56 9.07
CA VAL A 41 -12.29 -4.24 10.32
C VAL A 41 -10.80 -4.29 10.57
N SER A 42 -10.45 -4.38 11.84
CA SER A 42 -9.09 -4.51 12.35
C SER A 42 -8.53 -5.94 12.30
N SER A 43 -9.21 -6.90 11.67
CA SER A 43 -8.71 -8.27 11.57
C SER A 43 -9.28 -8.98 10.36
N GLY A 44 -8.43 -9.70 9.63
CA GLY A 44 -8.80 -10.47 8.46
C GLY A 44 -7.58 -10.95 7.69
N ARG A 45 -7.84 -11.66 6.59
CA ARG A 45 -6.82 -12.27 5.75
C ARG A 45 -7.07 -11.90 4.31
N ASN A 46 -6.28 -10.96 3.80
CA ASN A 46 -6.12 -10.75 2.36
C ASN A 46 -5.17 -11.85 1.80
N PRO A 47 -5.30 -12.24 0.52
CA PRO A 47 -4.44 -13.27 -0.06
C PRO A 47 -2.93 -13.02 0.08
N TYR A 48 -2.50 -11.76 0.21
CA TYR A 48 -1.10 -11.33 0.27
C TYR A 48 -0.78 -10.47 1.51
N PHE A 49 -1.75 -10.19 2.39
CA PHE A 49 -1.55 -9.37 3.58
C PHE A 49 -2.43 -9.86 4.74
N ILE A 50 -1.82 -10.24 5.85
CA ILE A 50 -2.53 -10.89 6.96
C ILE A 50 -2.59 -9.92 8.12
N LEU A 51 -3.80 -9.65 8.63
CA LEU A 51 -4.06 -8.80 9.80
C LEU A 51 -4.52 -9.61 11.02
N GLU A 52 -4.23 -10.91 11.03
CA GLU A 52 -4.54 -11.78 12.16
C GLU A 52 -3.50 -11.63 13.28
N PRO A 53 -3.89 -11.26 14.52
CA PRO A 53 -2.94 -11.10 15.62
C PRO A 53 -2.03 -12.31 15.86
N GLY A 54 -0.77 -12.02 16.15
CA GLY A 54 0.30 -12.98 16.35
C GLY A 54 0.93 -13.50 15.06
N TYR A 55 0.44 -13.12 13.88
CA TYR A 55 1.12 -13.44 12.62
C TYR A 55 2.42 -12.61 12.50
N GLN A 56 3.51 -13.27 12.13
CA GLN A 56 4.83 -12.64 12.04
C GLN A 56 5.55 -13.05 10.76
N LEU A 57 6.26 -12.09 10.16
CA LEU A 57 7.25 -12.27 9.11
C LEU A 57 8.62 -11.84 9.63
N VAL A 58 9.66 -12.58 9.25
CA VAL A 58 11.05 -12.17 9.46
C VAL A 58 11.74 -12.21 8.11
N LEU A 59 12.31 -11.08 7.70
CA LEU A 59 13.08 -10.92 6.47
C LEU A 59 14.51 -10.50 6.82
N GLU A 60 15.48 -10.98 6.06
CA GLU A 60 16.90 -10.66 6.26
C GLU A 60 17.62 -10.46 4.92
N GLY A 61 18.60 -9.55 4.90
CA GLY A 61 19.47 -9.32 3.74
C GLY A 61 20.40 -8.12 3.95
N GLY A 62 21.61 -8.17 3.39
CA GLY A 62 22.53 -7.02 3.41
C GLY A 62 22.97 -6.54 4.81
N GLY A 63 22.89 -7.40 5.83
CA GLY A 63 23.14 -7.04 7.23
C GLY A 63 21.93 -6.41 7.94
N THR A 64 20.79 -6.31 7.27
CA THR A 64 19.52 -5.85 7.82
C THR A 64 18.62 -7.03 8.16
N GLN A 65 17.86 -6.92 9.25
CA GLN A 65 16.73 -7.78 9.61
C GLN A 65 15.49 -6.92 9.85
N LEU A 66 14.38 -7.31 9.23
CA LEU A 66 13.06 -6.74 9.42
C LEU A 66 12.13 -7.77 10.04
N ILE A 67 11.58 -7.46 11.21
CA ILE A 67 10.54 -8.26 11.87
C ILE A 67 9.22 -7.51 11.78
N ILE A 68 8.23 -8.12 11.13
CA ILE A 68 6.88 -7.57 10.98
C ILE A 68 5.95 -8.41 11.83
N THR A 69 5.29 -7.81 12.81
CA THR A 69 4.39 -8.51 13.73
C THR A 69 3.03 -7.86 13.77
N VAL A 70 1.99 -8.64 13.47
CA VAL A 70 0.61 -8.23 13.67
C VAL A 70 0.28 -8.31 15.16
N LEU A 71 0.20 -7.16 15.83
CA LEU A 71 0.00 -7.11 17.28
C LEU A 71 -1.45 -7.41 17.65
N ASN A 72 -1.69 -7.84 18.89
CA ASN A 72 -3.05 -7.93 19.44
C ASN A 72 -3.53 -6.57 20.00
N GLU A 73 -3.32 -5.52 19.21
CA GLU A 73 -3.60 -4.14 19.56
C GLU A 73 -4.32 -3.46 18.39
N THR A 74 -5.17 -2.49 18.72
CA THR A 74 -5.90 -1.68 17.75
C THR A 74 -5.77 -0.20 18.10
N LYS A 75 -5.96 0.67 17.10
CA LYS A 75 -6.01 2.13 17.26
C LYS A 75 -7.14 2.70 16.40
N ILE A 76 -7.90 3.65 16.93
CA ILE A 76 -8.85 4.42 16.12
C ILE A 76 -8.06 5.48 15.35
N VAL A 77 -8.08 5.43 14.02
CA VAL A 77 -7.50 6.45 13.13
C VAL A 77 -8.57 6.87 12.14
N ASP A 78 -8.82 8.18 12.03
CA ASP A 78 -9.83 8.73 11.12
C ASP A 78 -11.23 8.09 11.28
N GLY A 79 -11.60 7.76 12.53
CA GLY A 79 -12.87 7.13 12.87
C GLY A 79 -12.95 5.62 12.61
N VAL A 80 -11.88 4.98 12.11
CA VAL A 80 -11.83 3.55 11.80
C VAL A 80 -10.99 2.81 12.84
N GLU A 81 -11.48 1.65 13.32
CA GLU A 81 -10.66 0.74 14.13
C GLU A 81 -9.64 0.02 13.25
N THR A 82 -8.36 0.33 13.45
CA THR A 82 -7.23 -0.23 12.70
C THR A 82 -6.46 -1.26 13.54
N ARG A 83 -5.89 -2.26 12.88
CA ARG A 83 -4.90 -3.18 13.43
C ARG A 83 -3.55 -2.49 13.50
N VAL A 84 -2.86 -2.68 14.62
CA VAL A 84 -1.44 -2.32 14.71
C VAL A 84 -0.57 -3.46 14.16
N VAL A 85 0.27 -3.12 13.19
CA VAL A 85 1.36 -3.98 12.69
C VAL A 85 2.67 -3.29 13.01
N GLU A 86 3.49 -3.90 13.88
CA GLU A 86 4.80 -3.36 14.23
C GLU A 86 5.84 -3.90 13.26
N GLU A 87 6.60 -3.00 12.67
CA GLU A 87 7.82 -3.28 11.92
C GLU A 87 9.01 -2.87 12.80
N ARG A 88 9.95 -3.79 12.98
CA ARG A 88 11.18 -3.58 13.74
C ARG A 88 12.36 -3.89 12.86
N GLU A 89 13.11 -2.86 12.50
CA GLU A 89 14.28 -2.99 11.64
C GLU A 89 15.58 -2.86 12.44
N THR A 90 16.48 -3.81 12.23
CA THR A 90 17.83 -3.79 12.79
C THR A 90 18.87 -3.88 11.69
N LYS A 91 19.99 -3.18 11.85
CA LYS A 91 21.13 -3.22 10.94
C LYS A 91 22.40 -3.55 11.70
N ASN A 92 23.09 -4.61 11.29
CA ASN A 92 24.26 -5.16 11.98
C ASN A 92 24.01 -5.39 13.48
N GLY A 93 22.80 -5.84 13.83
CA GLY A 93 22.38 -6.10 15.21
C GLY A 93 21.98 -4.86 16.03
N GLN A 94 22.01 -3.66 15.45
CA GLN A 94 21.56 -2.43 16.10
C GLN A 94 20.15 -2.08 15.63
N LEU A 95 19.25 -1.75 16.57
CA LEU A 95 17.92 -1.23 16.25
C LEU A 95 18.06 0.13 15.57
N ILE A 96 17.44 0.28 14.40
CA ILE A 96 17.46 1.53 13.63
C ILE A 96 16.07 2.14 13.49
N GLU A 97 15.03 1.33 13.53
CA GLU A 97 13.66 1.80 13.37
C GLU A 97 12.66 0.87 14.07
N VAL A 98 11.62 1.47 14.64
CA VAL A 98 10.36 0.79 14.99
C VAL A 98 9.22 1.61 14.43
N ALA A 99 8.44 1.03 13.52
CA ALA A 99 7.25 1.65 12.95
C ALA A 99 6.00 0.89 13.39
N ARG A 100 4.99 1.61 13.88
CA ARG A 100 3.69 1.06 14.24
C ARG A 100 2.67 1.50 13.20
N ASN A 101 2.39 0.58 12.29
CA ASN A 101 1.55 0.80 11.12
C ASN A 101 0.08 0.48 11.43
N TYR A 102 -0.84 1.28 10.88
CA TYR A 102 -2.28 1.19 11.13
C TYR A 102 -3.03 0.73 9.88
N PHE A 103 -3.56 -0.49 9.91
CA PHE A 103 -4.26 -1.07 8.76
C PHE A 103 -5.71 -1.46 9.07
N ALA A 104 -6.59 -1.37 8.08
CA ALA A 104 -7.91 -1.98 8.15
C ALA A 104 -8.19 -2.76 6.85
N ILE A 105 -9.03 -3.80 6.94
CA ILE A 105 -9.41 -4.63 5.79
C ILE A 105 -10.92 -4.55 5.55
N SER A 106 -11.32 -4.42 4.29
CA SER A 106 -12.73 -4.48 3.89
C SER A 106 -13.27 -5.90 3.97
N ARG A 107 -14.40 -6.09 4.67
CA ARG A 107 -15.14 -7.36 4.67
C ARG A 107 -15.70 -7.73 3.29
N ARG A 108 -15.92 -6.74 2.42
CA ARG A 108 -16.58 -6.92 1.11
C ARG A 108 -15.58 -7.28 0.01
N THR A 109 -14.45 -6.56 -0.04
CA THR A 109 -13.48 -6.70 -1.14
C THR A 109 -12.20 -7.42 -0.73
N ASN A 110 -11.93 -7.58 0.58
CA ASN A 110 -10.64 -7.97 1.14
C ASN A 110 -9.49 -7.00 0.83
N ASP A 111 -9.79 -5.78 0.37
CA ASP A 111 -8.79 -4.72 0.23
C ASP A 111 -8.27 -4.31 1.61
N VAL A 112 -6.95 -4.15 1.73
CA VAL A 112 -6.28 -3.64 2.93
C VAL A 112 -5.90 -2.20 2.69
N PHE A 113 -6.34 -1.32 3.58
CA PHE A 113 -6.08 0.12 3.57
C PHE A 113 -5.06 0.49 4.64
N TYR A 114 -4.21 1.46 4.34
CA TYR A 114 -3.14 1.94 5.22
C TYR A 114 -3.46 3.34 5.73
N PHE A 115 -3.67 3.46 7.04
CA PHE A 115 -4.12 4.68 7.71
C PHE A 115 -2.97 5.52 8.28
N GLY A 116 -1.74 5.06 8.13
CA GLY A 116 -0.52 5.73 8.56
C GLY A 116 0.24 4.97 9.64
N GLU A 117 1.21 5.64 10.23
CA GLU A 117 2.18 5.07 11.14
C GLU A 117 2.69 6.08 12.18
N ASP A 118 3.09 5.54 13.33
CA ASP A 118 3.97 6.22 14.27
C ASP A 118 5.36 5.55 14.18
N VAL A 119 6.39 6.34 13.88
CA VAL A 119 7.77 5.88 13.65
C VAL A 119 8.68 6.38 14.77
N ASP A 120 9.56 5.50 15.24
CA ASP A 120 10.68 5.83 16.11
C ASP A 120 11.99 5.47 15.41
N MET A 121 12.80 6.47 15.07
CA MET A 121 14.15 6.26 14.54
C MET A 121 15.15 6.15 15.67
N TYR A 122 16.03 5.15 15.62
CA TYR A 122 16.99 4.85 16.67
C TYR A 122 18.44 5.14 16.25
N LYS A 123 19.21 5.70 17.19
CA LYS A 123 20.67 5.77 17.11
C LYS A 123 21.26 5.51 18.49
N ASP A 124 22.23 4.61 18.57
CA ASP A 124 22.90 4.25 19.82
C ASP A 124 21.91 3.83 20.94
N GLY A 125 20.84 3.13 20.54
CA GLY A 125 19.79 2.63 21.44
C GLY A 125 18.80 3.69 21.96
N LYS A 126 18.81 4.90 21.39
CA LYS A 126 17.89 5.99 21.78
C LYS A 126 17.08 6.45 20.57
N VAL A 127 15.83 6.82 20.82
CA VAL A 127 15.00 7.50 19.83
C VAL A 127 15.62 8.87 19.52
N VAL A 128 15.81 9.17 18.24
CA VAL A 128 16.40 10.43 17.78
C VAL A 128 15.40 11.34 17.06
N ASN A 129 14.39 10.77 16.39
CA ASN A 129 13.28 11.50 15.79
C ASN A 129 12.12 10.54 15.48
N HIS A 130 11.06 11.09 14.88
CA HIS A 130 9.86 10.38 14.44
C HIS A 130 9.59 10.58 12.95
N ASP A 131 10.66 10.79 12.16
CA ASP A 131 10.55 11.05 10.72
C ASP A 131 9.80 9.90 10.04
N GLY A 132 8.89 10.23 9.13
CA GLY A 132 7.99 9.25 8.49
C GLY A 132 6.63 9.10 9.17
N SER A 133 6.43 9.57 10.40
CA SER A 133 5.13 9.45 11.07
C SER A 133 4.03 10.28 10.39
N TRP A 134 2.89 9.65 10.12
CA TRP A 134 1.70 10.32 9.58
C TRP A 134 0.43 9.56 9.94
N LEU A 135 -0.72 10.25 9.95
CA LEU A 135 -2.03 9.62 10.19
C LEU A 135 -3.08 10.18 9.24
N SER A 136 -3.97 9.31 8.74
CA SER A 136 -5.15 9.76 8.00
C SER A 136 -6.01 10.69 8.86
N GLY A 137 -6.55 11.73 8.24
CA GLY A 137 -7.36 12.75 8.91
C GLY A 137 -6.55 13.80 9.67
N VAL A 138 -5.22 13.64 9.79
CA VAL A 138 -4.33 14.61 10.44
C VAL A 138 -3.56 15.39 9.37
N ASN A 139 -3.51 16.72 9.47
CA ASN A 139 -2.76 17.61 8.57
C ASN A 139 -3.01 17.36 7.06
N GLY A 140 -4.22 16.89 6.70
CA GLY A 140 -4.59 16.61 5.32
C GLY A 140 -4.10 15.27 4.77
N GLY A 141 -3.43 14.45 5.58
CA GLY A 141 -3.06 13.08 5.25
C GLY A 141 -4.28 12.21 5.01
N LYS A 142 -4.20 11.30 4.03
CA LYS A 142 -5.28 10.39 3.68
C LYS A 142 -4.73 8.98 3.51
N PHE A 143 -5.47 8.03 4.05
CA PHE A 143 -5.20 6.62 3.85
C PHE A 143 -5.17 6.25 2.36
N GLY A 144 -4.35 5.26 2.02
CA GLY A 144 -4.31 4.67 0.69
C GLY A 144 -4.64 3.18 0.71
N LEU A 145 -4.55 2.54 -0.45
CA LEU A 145 -4.70 1.10 -0.60
C LEU A 145 -3.32 0.46 -0.42
N MET A 146 -3.15 -0.38 0.60
CA MET A 146 -1.92 -1.16 0.81
C MET A 146 -1.89 -2.38 -0.10
N MET A 147 -2.97 -3.15 -0.11
CA MET A 147 -3.03 -4.42 -0.81
C MET A 147 -4.45 -4.70 -1.31
N PRO A 148 -4.68 -4.81 -2.63
CA PRO A 148 -5.98 -5.18 -3.16
C PRO A 148 -6.33 -6.62 -2.79
N GLY A 149 -7.61 -6.88 -2.51
CA GLY A 149 -8.15 -8.24 -2.35
C GLY A 149 -8.07 -9.06 -3.62
N ARG A 150 -8.03 -8.40 -4.78
CA ARG A 150 -7.83 -8.99 -6.11
C ARG A 150 -6.82 -8.15 -6.90
N PRO A 151 -5.52 -8.50 -6.88
CA PRO A 151 -4.53 -7.77 -7.65
C PRO A 151 -4.79 -7.87 -9.16
N LEU A 152 -4.83 -6.71 -9.83
CA LEU A 152 -4.96 -6.61 -11.28
C LEU A 152 -3.66 -6.06 -11.85
N VAL A 153 -3.03 -6.79 -12.76
CA VAL A 153 -1.78 -6.37 -13.42
C VAL A 153 -1.99 -5.01 -14.11
N LYS A 154 -1.03 -4.09 -13.95
CA LYS A 154 -1.07 -2.67 -14.34
C LYS A 154 -2.00 -1.78 -13.53
N ALA A 155 -2.68 -2.27 -12.49
CA ALA A 155 -3.35 -1.38 -11.56
C ALA A 155 -2.30 -0.57 -10.78
N SER A 156 -2.55 0.74 -10.67
CA SER A 156 -1.66 1.72 -10.06
C SER A 156 -2.45 2.57 -9.06
N TYR A 157 -1.98 2.64 -7.81
CA TYR A 157 -2.66 3.33 -6.71
C TYR A 157 -1.67 3.91 -5.70
N TYR A 158 -2.13 4.89 -4.91
CA TYR A 158 -1.40 5.39 -3.76
C TYR A 158 -1.62 4.48 -2.56
N GLN A 159 -0.52 4.17 -1.87
CA GLN A 159 -0.52 3.57 -0.52
C GLN A 159 -0.64 4.66 0.54
N GLU A 160 -0.15 5.87 0.23
CA GLU A 160 -0.15 7.02 1.13
C GLU A 160 -0.44 8.31 0.36
N VAL A 161 -1.19 9.23 0.95
CA VAL A 161 -1.46 10.54 0.35
C VAL A 161 -1.26 11.63 1.39
N VAL A 162 0.01 11.95 1.66
CA VAL A 162 0.47 12.98 2.59
C VAL A 162 1.47 13.90 1.87
N PRO A 163 1.01 15.00 1.24
CA PRO A 163 1.87 15.87 0.46
C PRO A 163 3.14 16.29 1.23
N GLU A 164 4.27 16.26 0.55
CA GLU A 164 5.61 16.60 1.07
C GLU A 164 6.18 15.66 2.15
N VAL A 165 5.36 14.78 2.72
CA VAL A 165 5.76 13.85 3.79
C VAL A 165 5.88 12.41 3.27
N ALA A 166 4.77 11.85 2.77
CA ALA A 166 4.62 10.43 2.46
C ALA A 166 3.63 10.26 1.28
N MET A 167 4.12 9.78 0.14
CA MET A 167 3.34 9.73 -1.11
C MET A 167 3.62 8.45 -1.89
N ASP A 168 3.78 7.34 -1.18
CA ASP A 168 4.10 6.08 -1.81
C ASP A 168 2.97 5.54 -2.69
N ARG A 169 3.39 4.93 -3.79
CA ARG A 169 2.52 4.44 -4.85
C ARG A 169 2.97 3.07 -5.30
N ALA A 170 2.03 2.16 -5.50
CA ALA A 170 2.29 0.83 -5.99
C ALA A 170 1.64 0.55 -7.36
N THR A 171 2.41 -0.07 -8.25
CA THR A 171 1.90 -0.69 -9.48
C THR A 171 2.03 -2.20 -9.41
N ILE A 172 0.94 -2.92 -9.70
CA ILE A 172 0.98 -4.38 -9.81
C ILE A 172 1.67 -4.78 -11.13
N VAL A 173 2.86 -5.36 -11.04
CA VAL A 173 3.67 -5.73 -12.21
C VAL A 173 3.36 -7.15 -12.70
N SER A 174 3.24 -8.09 -11.77
CA SER A 174 3.08 -9.52 -12.08
C SER A 174 2.38 -10.24 -10.94
N THR A 175 1.72 -11.35 -11.25
CA THR A 175 1.06 -12.25 -10.27
C THR A 175 1.55 -13.69 -10.40
N THR A 176 2.59 -13.91 -11.20
CA THR A 176 3.07 -15.24 -11.59
C THR A 176 4.55 -15.45 -11.26
N GLU A 177 5.14 -14.56 -10.47
CA GLU A 177 6.57 -14.65 -10.15
C GLU A 177 6.86 -15.90 -9.31
N THR A 178 8.08 -16.42 -9.48
CA THR A 178 8.66 -17.43 -8.57
C THR A 178 9.79 -16.79 -7.78
N VAL A 179 9.68 -16.81 -6.46
CA VAL A 179 10.65 -16.17 -5.55
C VAL A 179 11.29 -17.23 -4.65
N LYS A 180 12.61 -17.33 -4.71
CA LYS A 180 13.40 -18.19 -3.81
C LYS A 180 13.89 -17.37 -2.62
N THR A 181 13.70 -17.92 -1.44
CA THR A 181 14.10 -17.32 -0.16
C THR A 181 14.68 -18.40 0.76
N PRO A 182 15.35 -18.04 1.86
CA PRO A 182 15.72 -19.00 2.89
C PRO A 182 14.53 -19.78 3.48
N ALA A 183 13.32 -19.19 3.52
CA ALA A 183 12.10 -19.87 3.97
C ALA A 183 11.54 -20.88 2.96
N GLY A 184 12.05 -20.91 1.72
CA GLY A 184 11.60 -21.80 0.66
C GLY A 184 11.41 -21.11 -0.69
N GLU A 185 10.87 -21.87 -1.63
CA GLU A 185 10.49 -21.39 -2.97
C GLU A 185 8.97 -21.15 -3.02
N PHE A 186 8.58 -19.96 -3.45
CA PHE A 186 7.19 -19.54 -3.56
C PHE A 186 6.84 -19.26 -5.02
N THR A 187 5.70 -19.77 -5.48
CA THR A 187 5.18 -19.57 -6.84
C THR A 187 3.92 -18.71 -6.81
N ASN A 188 3.52 -18.17 -7.97
CA ASN A 188 2.38 -17.26 -8.10
C ASN A 188 2.52 -16.02 -7.20
N CYS A 189 3.75 -15.53 -7.05
CA CYS A 189 4.02 -14.35 -6.24
C CYS A 189 3.56 -13.10 -6.97
N LEU A 190 2.95 -12.21 -6.21
CA LEU A 190 2.67 -10.84 -6.59
C LEU A 190 3.99 -10.06 -6.60
N LYS A 191 4.26 -9.34 -7.69
CA LYS A 191 5.33 -8.34 -7.78
C LYS A 191 4.71 -6.96 -7.84
N MET A 192 5.13 -6.11 -6.92
CA MET A 192 4.74 -4.71 -6.85
C MET A 192 5.95 -3.84 -7.15
N GLU A 193 5.76 -2.84 -8.00
CA GLU A 193 6.68 -1.72 -8.17
C GLU A 193 6.22 -0.59 -7.27
N GLU A 194 7.08 -0.14 -6.36
CA GLU A 194 6.81 0.99 -5.48
C GLU A 194 7.64 2.21 -5.90
N THR A 195 6.99 3.37 -5.93
CA THR A 195 7.59 4.66 -6.32
C THR A 195 6.95 5.79 -5.51
N THR A 196 7.61 6.95 -5.50
CA THR A 196 7.06 8.17 -4.90
C THR A 196 7.27 9.36 -5.85
N PRO A 197 6.38 10.37 -5.88
CA PRO A 197 6.65 11.62 -6.58
C PRO A 197 7.67 12.52 -5.85
N LEU A 198 7.99 12.24 -4.58
CA LEU A 198 8.89 13.07 -3.76
C LEU A 198 10.36 12.86 -4.11
N GLN A 199 10.72 11.70 -4.66
CA GLN A 199 12.07 11.37 -5.08
C GLN A 199 12.07 10.36 -6.24
N ARG A 200 13.14 10.33 -7.03
CA ARG A 200 13.29 9.38 -8.15
C ARG A 200 13.86 8.06 -7.66
N LEU A 201 13.02 7.28 -7.00
CA LEU A 201 13.32 5.93 -6.52
C LEU A 201 12.30 4.93 -7.07
N THR A 202 12.75 3.70 -7.29
CA THR A 202 11.89 2.57 -7.67
C THR A 202 12.36 1.35 -6.92
N GLU A 203 11.43 0.70 -6.23
CA GLU A 203 11.68 -0.52 -5.49
C GLU A 203 10.71 -1.61 -5.93
N TYR A 204 11.09 -2.87 -5.69
CA TYR A 204 10.24 -4.01 -5.99
C TYR A 204 10.05 -4.85 -4.74
N LYS A 205 8.79 -5.00 -4.34
CA LYS A 205 8.37 -5.91 -3.27
C LYS A 205 7.66 -7.11 -3.87
N TYR A 206 7.81 -8.26 -3.22
CA TYR A 206 7.21 -9.51 -3.65
C TYR A 206 6.40 -10.13 -2.52
N TYR A 207 5.21 -10.61 -2.83
CA TYR A 207 4.29 -11.20 -1.86
C TYR A 207 3.83 -12.58 -2.34
N ALA A 208 3.89 -13.59 -1.48
CA ALA A 208 3.43 -14.93 -1.78
C ALA A 208 2.00 -15.16 -1.24
N PRO A 209 1.11 -15.83 -2.00
CA PRO A 209 -0.24 -16.14 -1.56
C PRO A 209 -0.26 -16.90 -0.22
N GLY A 210 -1.07 -16.44 0.73
CA GLY A 210 -1.24 -17.05 2.05
C GLY A 210 -0.08 -16.83 3.02
N ILE A 211 1.02 -16.21 2.58
CA ILE A 211 2.23 -15.97 3.37
C ILE A 211 2.40 -14.48 3.66
N GLY A 212 2.28 -13.62 2.66
CA GLY A 212 2.60 -12.20 2.80
C GLY A 212 3.90 -11.83 2.09
N MET A 213 4.59 -10.79 2.58
CA MET A 213 5.81 -10.29 1.96
C MET A 213 6.94 -11.33 2.03
N VAL A 214 7.49 -11.69 0.88
CA VAL A 214 8.60 -12.65 0.76
C VAL A 214 9.92 -12.01 0.35
N SER A 215 9.88 -10.78 -0.14
CA SER A 215 11.05 -10.00 -0.49
C SER A 215 10.75 -8.51 -0.42
N ASP A 216 11.72 -7.77 0.13
CA ASP A 216 11.73 -6.32 0.17
C ASP A 216 13.17 -5.83 -0.12
N GLY A 217 13.36 -5.18 -1.27
CA GLY A 217 14.69 -4.82 -1.75
C GLY A 217 15.66 -6.01 -1.74
N THR A 218 16.70 -5.92 -0.91
CA THR A 218 17.70 -6.99 -0.74
C THR A 218 17.32 -8.04 0.30
N MET A 219 16.32 -7.77 1.14
CA MET A 219 15.86 -8.68 2.19
C MET A 219 14.95 -9.77 1.62
N LYS A 220 15.11 -10.99 2.14
CA LYS A 220 14.32 -12.17 1.78
C LYS A 220 13.72 -12.80 3.02
N LEU A 221 12.54 -13.40 2.88
CA LEU A 221 11.88 -14.09 3.98
C LEU A 221 12.75 -15.24 4.51
N VAL A 222 12.98 -15.23 5.82
CA VAL A 222 13.62 -16.34 6.53
C VAL A 222 12.61 -17.16 7.32
N ARG A 223 11.52 -16.54 7.79
CA ARG A 223 10.50 -17.22 8.58
C ARG A 223 9.15 -16.51 8.50
N ALA A 224 8.07 -17.27 8.47
CA ALA A 224 6.70 -16.77 8.56
C ALA A 224 5.85 -17.69 9.45
N GLY A 225 4.87 -17.15 10.17
CA GLY A 225 3.89 -17.94 10.92
C GLY A 225 3.34 -17.24 12.15
N LYS A 226 2.50 -17.96 12.90
CA LYS A 226 1.99 -17.46 14.19
C LYS A 226 3.06 -17.61 15.27
N VAL A 227 3.32 -16.53 15.99
CA VAL A 227 4.09 -16.50 17.23
C VAL A 227 3.15 -16.26 18.40
N ALA A 228 3.51 -16.77 19.58
CA ALA A 228 2.81 -16.39 20.79
C ALA A 228 2.87 -14.86 20.92
N ALA A 229 1.78 -14.24 21.37
CA ALA A 229 1.76 -12.80 21.61
C ALA A 229 2.97 -12.43 22.48
N ALA A 230 3.83 -11.55 21.95
CA ALA A 230 4.87 -10.95 22.77
C ALA A 230 4.16 -10.33 23.97
N LYS A 231 4.54 -10.72 25.18
CA LYS A 231 4.15 -9.95 26.36
C LYS A 231 4.73 -8.56 26.11
N THR A 232 3.88 -7.56 25.90
CA THR A 232 4.32 -6.18 25.81
C THR A 232 5.15 -5.90 27.05
N GLY A 233 6.46 -5.82 26.85
CA GLY A 233 7.39 -5.39 27.87
C GLY A 233 7.11 -3.93 28.13
N GLY A 234 6.19 -3.68 29.07
CA GLY A 234 6.12 -2.39 29.73
C GLY A 234 7.42 -2.20 30.48
N GLU A 235 8.38 -1.52 29.86
CA GLU A 235 9.50 -0.94 30.57
C GLU A 235 9.07 0.42 31.12
N ARG A 236 9.50 0.62 32.36
CA ARG A 236 9.19 1.74 33.26
C ARG A 236 10.12 2.91 32.99
#